data_AF-A0A183CID4-F1
#
_entry.id   AF-A0A183CID4-F1
#
_cell.length_a   1.000
_cell.length_b   1.000
_cell.length_c   1.000
_cell.angle_alpha   90.00
_cell.angle_beta   90.00
_cell.angle_gamma   90.00
#
_symmetry.space_group_name_H-M   'P 1'
#
loop_
_entity.id
_entity.type
_entity.pdbx_description
1 polymer ?
#
loop_
_entity_poly.entity_id
_entity_poly.type
_entity_poly.pdbx_seq_one_letter_code
_entity_poly.pdbx_strand_id
1 'polypeptide(L)'
;MGNVAERVVELEEEQNVDQQQQQAPTLLLVFVPNLWAERVVSELQRAGVQVHAGVPADEVIRALQKPALIILDDLLYTIDEQYLAELFTKKSHHQNFGVIFVSQDLFHRKLKVVRQNSMYIVLLRAPNSALAIRNLGVQLFPRQLDFFMDAYRQATREKYSYLFIDLHPTSEPTLRLRTNIFKGDDNAPQVIFLPNAGF
;
A
#
# COMPACT_ATOMS: atom_id res chain seq x y z
N MET A 1 11.19 10.53 26.82
CA MET A 1 10.33 10.32 25.63
C MET A 1 10.35 11.61 24.85
N GLY A 2 11.20 11.72 23.84
CA GLY A 2 11.25 12.91 22.99
C GLY A 2 10.10 12.86 21.98
N ASN A 3 9.27 13.90 21.94
CA ASN A 3 8.18 14.03 20.96
C ASN A 3 8.74 14.06 19.54
N VAL A 4 8.24 13.23 18.62
CA VAL A 4 8.60 13.30 17.20
C VAL A 4 8.10 14.64 16.62
N ALA A 5 8.94 15.31 15.84
CA ALA A 5 8.54 16.49 15.08
C ALA A 5 7.61 16.08 13.92
N GLU A 6 6.33 16.42 14.05
CA GLU A 6 5.38 16.37 12.95
C GLU A 6 5.59 17.60 12.06
N ARG A 7 5.80 17.40 10.75
CA ARG A 7 5.77 18.50 9.79
C ARG A 7 4.54 18.34 8.91
N VAL A 8 3.58 19.21 9.14
CA VAL A 8 2.45 19.39 8.23
C VAL A 8 2.99 20.09 6.99
N VAL A 9 2.83 19.45 5.83
CA VAL A 9 3.16 20.06 4.54
C VAL A 9 1.85 20.30 3.83
N GLU A 10 1.46 21.58 3.76
CA GLU A 10 0.48 22.00 2.75
C GLU A 10 1.22 21.92 1.41
N LEU A 11 0.82 20.96 0.58
CA LEU A 11 1.33 20.89 -0.79
C LEU A 11 0.84 22.14 -1.50
N GLU A 12 1.71 23.14 -1.68
CA GLU A 12 1.52 24.13 -2.75
C GLU A 12 1.42 23.35 -4.05
N GLU A 13 0.43 23.66 -4.89
CA GLU A 13 0.25 23.02 -6.19
C GLU A 13 1.58 23.08 -6.95
N GLU A 14 2.28 21.95 -7.08
CA GLU A 14 3.42 21.84 -7.99
C GLU A 14 2.91 22.08 -9.40
N GLN A 15 3.06 23.32 -9.87
CA GLN A 15 2.89 23.67 -11.26
C GLN A 15 4.06 23.08 -12.05
N ASN A 16 3.72 22.29 -13.07
CA ASN A 16 4.58 21.69 -14.09
C ASN A 16 5.49 20.52 -13.66
N VAL A 17 4.88 19.33 -13.60
CA VAL A 17 5.51 18.11 -14.13
C VAL A 17 4.85 17.83 -15.47
N ASP A 18 5.66 17.61 -16.52
CA ASP A 18 5.23 17.34 -17.90
C ASP A 18 3.92 16.53 -17.93
N GLN A 19 2.83 17.17 -18.38
CA GLN A 19 1.57 16.51 -18.67
C GLN A 19 1.71 15.68 -19.97
N GLN A 20 2.59 14.69 -19.97
CA GLN A 20 2.32 13.53 -20.80
C GLN A 20 1.01 12.96 -20.26
N GLN A 21 -0.04 12.98 -21.06
CA GLN A 21 -1.31 12.32 -20.78
C GLN A 21 -1.04 10.82 -20.60
N GLN A 22 -0.57 10.43 -19.41
CA GLN A 22 -0.44 9.05 -19.01
C GLN A 22 -1.86 8.53 -18.87
N GLN A 23 -2.24 7.66 -19.80
CA GLN A 23 -3.50 6.95 -19.75
C GLN A 23 -3.61 6.25 -18.39
N ALA A 24 -4.73 6.46 -17.68
CA ALA A 24 -4.95 5.84 -16.39
C ALA A 24 -4.83 4.30 -16.53
N PRO A 25 -4.15 3.62 -15.59
CA PRO A 25 -3.94 2.19 -15.69
C PRO A 25 -5.27 1.44 -15.64
N THR A 26 -5.35 0.31 -16.33
CA THR A 26 -6.46 -0.63 -16.18
C THR A 26 -6.51 -1.13 -14.75
N LEU A 27 -7.64 -0.99 -14.06
CA LEU A 27 -7.81 -1.49 -12.70
C LEU A 27 -8.49 -2.85 -12.71
N LEU A 28 -7.86 -3.86 -12.13
CA LEU A 28 -8.43 -5.18 -11.86
C LEU A 28 -8.54 -5.40 -10.35
N LEU A 29 -9.76 -5.54 -9.84
CA LEU A 29 -10.02 -6.01 -8.49
C LEU A 29 -10.25 -7.52 -8.49
N VAL A 30 -9.51 -8.23 -7.64
CA VAL A 30 -9.61 -9.66 -7.42
C VAL A 30 -10.01 -9.92 -5.98
N PHE A 31 -11.01 -10.76 -5.77
CA PHE A 31 -11.57 -11.04 -4.44
C PHE A 31 -12.03 -12.50 -4.33
N VAL A 32 -12.24 -12.99 -3.11
CA VAL A 32 -12.78 -14.35 -2.90
C VAL A 32 -14.25 -14.41 -3.37
N PRO A 33 -14.65 -15.45 -4.12
CA PRO A 33 -16.02 -15.59 -4.61
C PRO A 33 -17.07 -15.52 -3.48
N ASN A 34 -18.24 -14.97 -3.80
CA ASN A 34 -19.43 -14.88 -2.92
C ASN A 34 -19.27 -14.01 -1.65
N LEU A 35 -18.16 -13.28 -1.48
CA LEU A 35 -18.01 -12.36 -0.35
C LEU A 35 -18.63 -10.99 -0.59
N TRP A 36 -18.71 -10.54 -1.84
CA TRP A 36 -19.18 -9.22 -2.20
C TRP A 36 -20.62 -9.28 -2.70
N ALA A 37 -21.45 -8.35 -2.25
CA ALA A 37 -22.80 -8.19 -2.77
C ALA A 37 -22.74 -7.79 -4.27
N GLU A 38 -23.61 -8.37 -5.09
CA GLU A 38 -23.67 -8.11 -6.55
C GLU A 38 -23.77 -6.62 -6.89
N ARG A 39 -24.43 -5.85 -6.02
CA ARG A 39 -24.54 -4.40 -6.13
C ARG A 39 -23.17 -3.71 -6.15
N VAL A 40 -22.26 -4.10 -5.25
CA VAL A 40 -20.93 -3.47 -5.13
C VAL A 40 -20.09 -3.81 -6.35
N VAL A 41 -20.14 -5.06 -6.81
CA VAL A 41 -19.47 -5.48 -8.06
C VAL A 41 -19.96 -4.66 -9.25
N SER A 42 -21.28 -4.48 -9.35
CA SER A 42 -21.90 -3.69 -10.43
C SER A 42 -21.48 -2.21 -10.37
N GLU A 43 -21.40 -1.62 -9.18
CA GLU A 43 -20.96 -0.23 -8.99
C GLU A 43 -19.50 -0.04 -9.42
N LEU A 44 -18.62 -0.98 -9.06
CA LEU A 44 -17.21 -0.97 -9.48
C LEU A 44 -17.06 -1.09 -11.00
N GLN A 45 -17.79 -2.01 -11.62
CA GLN A 45 -17.76 -2.18 -13.08
C GLN A 45 -18.22 -0.93 -13.83
N ARG A 46 -19.25 -0.23 -13.32
CA ARG A 46 -19.69 1.06 -13.90
C ARG A 46 -18.62 2.16 -13.75
N ALA A 47 -17.78 2.08 -12.72
CA ALA A 47 -16.64 2.96 -12.54
C ALA A 47 -15.42 2.56 -13.42
N GLY A 48 -15.56 1.57 -14.30
CA GLY A 48 -14.50 1.10 -15.20
C GLY A 48 -13.53 0.09 -14.55
N VAL A 49 -13.85 -0.42 -13.36
CA VAL A 49 -13.03 -1.42 -12.67
C VAL A 49 -13.37 -2.81 -13.19
N GLN A 50 -12.38 -3.53 -13.69
CA GLN A 50 -12.54 -4.95 -13.99
C GLN A 50 -12.58 -5.73 -12.69
N VAL A 51 -13.47 -6.71 -12.58
CA VAL A 51 -13.70 -7.47 -11.36
C VAL A 51 -13.56 -8.95 -11.66
N HIS A 52 -12.75 -9.67 -10.89
CA HIS A 52 -12.47 -11.09 -11.07
C HIS A 52 -12.63 -11.87 -9.76
N ALA A 53 -13.47 -12.90 -9.78
CA ALA A 53 -13.70 -13.74 -8.61
C ALA A 53 -12.67 -14.88 -8.55
N GLY A 54 -11.97 -15.00 -7.43
CA GLY A 54 -10.89 -15.97 -7.22
C GLY A 54 -9.56 -15.53 -7.84
N VAL A 55 -8.49 -16.25 -7.49
CA VAL A 55 -7.12 -15.96 -7.95
C VAL A 55 -7.08 -16.04 -9.49
N PRO A 56 -6.63 -14.98 -10.19
CA PRO A 56 -6.62 -14.95 -11.64
C PRO A 56 -5.55 -15.91 -12.18
N ALA A 57 -5.85 -16.54 -13.32
CA ALA A 57 -4.83 -17.22 -14.10
C ALA A 57 -3.91 -16.20 -14.80
N ASP A 58 -2.71 -16.63 -15.21
CA ASP A 58 -1.74 -15.75 -15.86
C ASP A 58 -2.25 -15.17 -17.18
N GLU A 59 -3.09 -15.91 -17.89
CA GLU A 59 -3.71 -15.47 -19.15
C GLU A 59 -4.61 -14.25 -18.93
N VAL A 60 -5.33 -14.20 -17.80
CA VAL A 60 -6.18 -13.07 -17.42
C VAL A 60 -5.32 -11.82 -17.22
N ILE A 61 -4.22 -11.95 -16.47
CA ILE A 61 -3.29 -10.83 -16.22
C ILE A 61 -2.65 -10.34 -17.52
N ARG A 62 -2.29 -11.25 -18.43
CA ARG A 62 -1.68 -10.91 -19.74
C ARG A 62 -2.66 -10.24 -20.69
N ALA A 63 -3.94 -10.57 -20.61
CA ALA A 63 -4.99 -9.97 -21.44
C ALA A 63 -5.34 -8.53 -21.04
N LEU A 64 -4.95 -8.09 -19.84
CA LEU A 64 -5.19 -6.70 -19.40
C LEU A 64 -4.44 -5.70 -20.29
N GLN A 65 -5.12 -4.62 -20.67
CA GLN A 65 -4.48 -3.45 -21.25
C GLN A 65 -3.48 -2.86 -20.26
N LYS A 66 -2.28 -2.51 -20.73
CA LYS A 66 -1.17 -2.00 -19.91
C LYS A 66 -1.00 -0.49 -20.06
N PRO A 67 -0.56 0.23 -19.01
CA PRO A 67 -0.25 -0.27 -17.67
C PRO A 67 -1.50 -0.72 -16.91
N ALA A 68 -1.34 -1.64 -15.94
CA ALA A 68 -2.44 -2.13 -15.12
C ALA A 68 -2.12 -2.04 -13.63
N LEU A 69 -3.15 -1.94 -12.79
CA LEU A 69 -3.08 -2.08 -11.34
C LEU A 69 -3.97 -3.24 -10.93
N ILE A 70 -3.40 -4.21 -10.22
CA ILE A 70 -4.11 -5.38 -9.73
C ILE A 70 -4.25 -5.28 -8.22
N ILE A 71 -5.47 -5.28 -7.72
CA ILE A 71 -5.77 -5.30 -6.29
C ILE A 71 -6.23 -6.71 -5.93
N LEU A 72 -5.49 -7.36 -5.03
CA LEU A 72 -5.76 -8.68 -4.50
C LEU A 72 -6.33 -8.51 -3.08
N ASP A 73 -7.65 -8.64 -2.94
CA ASP A 73 -8.37 -8.44 -1.69
C ASP A 73 -8.89 -9.75 -1.08
N ASP A 74 -8.66 -9.93 0.21
CA ASP A 74 -9.06 -11.09 1.01
C ASP A 74 -8.58 -12.48 0.49
N LEU A 75 -7.50 -12.52 -0.29
CA LEU A 75 -7.00 -13.75 -0.91
C LEU A 75 -5.98 -14.53 -0.08
N LEU A 76 -5.63 -14.10 1.13
CA LEU A 76 -4.52 -14.66 1.92
C LEU A 76 -4.58 -16.18 2.09
N TYR A 77 -5.78 -16.72 2.32
CA TYR A 77 -5.99 -18.15 2.54
C TYR A 77 -6.12 -18.93 1.23
N THR A 78 -6.62 -18.32 0.16
CA THR A 78 -6.90 -18.98 -1.12
C THR A 78 -5.72 -18.92 -2.10
N ILE A 79 -4.88 -17.89 -2.03
CA ILE A 79 -3.75 -17.72 -2.95
C ILE A 79 -2.58 -18.62 -2.58
N ASP A 80 -1.95 -19.19 -3.60
CA ASP A 80 -0.70 -19.93 -3.44
C ASP A 80 0.47 -18.99 -3.10
N GLU A 81 1.38 -19.46 -2.24
CA GLU A 81 2.53 -18.67 -1.78
C GLU A 81 3.53 -18.37 -2.90
N GLN A 82 3.83 -19.37 -3.73
CA GLN A 82 4.78 -19.20 -4.83
C GLN A 82 4.19 -18.27 -5.89
N TYR A 83 2.92 -18.44 -6.23
CA TYR A 83 2.23 -17.56 -7.16
C TYR A 83 2.25 -16.09 -6.70
N LEU A 84 1.90 -15.84 -5.43
CA LEU A 84 1.93 -14.50 -4.86
C LEU A 84 3.36 -13.91 -4.84
N ALA A 85 4.37 -14.72 -4.52
CA ALA A 85 5.77 -14.31 -4.57
C ALA A 85 6.22 -13.90 -5.99
N GLU A 86 5.80 -14.63 -7.02
CA GLU A 86 6.12 -14.31 -8.42
C GLU A 86 5.51 -12.98 -8.88
N LEU A 87 4.29 -12.66 -8.42
CA LEU A 87 3.62 -11.39 -8.70
C LEU A 87 4.42 -10.19 -8.18
N PHE A 88 5.01 -10.30 -6.99
CA PHE A 88 5.77 -9.23 -6.33
C PHE A 88 7.25 -9.16 -6.72
N THR A 89 7.78 -10.12 -7.49
CA THR A 89 9.21 -10.19 -7.82
C THR A 89 9.52 -10.06 -9.30
N LYS A 90 8.83 -10.82 -10.16
CA LYS A 90 9.17 -10.90 -11.60
C LYS A 90 8.03 -10.40 -12.48
N LYS A 91 6.79 -10.84 -12.21
CA LYS A 91 5.68 -10.63 -13.14
C LYS A 91 5.30 -9.15 -13.27
N SER A 92 5.17 -8.43 -12.15
CA SER A 92 4.82 -7.00 -12.13
C SER A 92 5.74 -6.15 -13.03
N HIS A 93 7.05 -6.32 -12.86
CA HIS A 93 8.06 -5.58 -13.62
C HIS A 93 8.10 -5.97 -15.11
N HIS A 94 7.96 -7.26 -15.43
CA HIS A 94 8.03 -7.73 -16.83
C HIS A 94 6.75 -7.51 -17.63
N GLN A 95 5.59 -7.43 -16.97
CA GLN A 95 4.29 -7.32 -17.63
C GLN A 95 3.61 -5.96 -17.40
N ASN A 96 4.38 -4.95 -16.96
CA ASN A 96 3.95 -3.56 -16.78
C ASN A 96 2.66 -3.41 -15.96
N PHE A 97 2.64 -3.98 -14.74
CA PHE A 97 1.55 -3.80 -13.80
C PHE A 97 2.02 -3.59 -12.36
N GLY A 98 1.26 -2.81 -11.60
CA GLY A 98 1.38 -2.71 -10.15
C GLY A 98 0.49 -3.73 -9.44
N VAL A 99 0.87 -4.12 -8.22
CA VAL A 99 0.08 -5.03 -7.38
C VAL A 99 -0.12 -4.42 -5.99
N ILE A 100 -1.36 -4.44 -5.53
CA ILE A 100 -1.73 -4.18 -4.14
C ILE A 100 -2.27 -5.49 -3.58
N PHE A 101 -1.74 -5.90 -2.43
CA PHE A 101 -2.23 -7.07 -1.72
C PHE A 101 -2.74 -6.64 -0.35
N VAL A 102 -4.03 -6.87 -0.10
CA VAL A 102 -4.70 -6.51 1.16
C VAL A 102 -4.70 -7.74 2.07
N SER A 103 -4.25 -7.57 3.31
CA SER A 103 -4.10 -8.66 4.28
C SER A 103 -4.40 -8.17 5.70
N GLN A 104 -4.98 -9.05 6.52
CA GLN A 104 -5.18 -8.82 7.95
C GLN A 104 -3.93 -9.16 8.79
N ASP A 105 -2.99 -9.95 8.25
CA ASP A 105 -1.76 -10.37 8.94
C ASP A 105 -0.52 -10.04 8.10
N LEU A 106 0.29 -9.10 8.58
CA LEU A 106 1.53 -8.64 7.94
C LEU A 106 2.67 -9.68 7.99
N PHE A 107 2.67 -10.57 8.99
CA PHE A 107 3.73 -11.55 9.23
C PHE A 107 3.29 -12.98 8.94
N HIS A 108 2.15 -13.15 8.27
CA HIS A 108 1.73 -14.43 7.76
C HIS A 108 2.83 -15.07 6.91
N ARG A 109 3.03 -16.40 7.03
CA ARG A 109 4.14 -17.12 6.40
C ARG A 109 4.29 -16.84 4.90
N LYS A 110 3.16 -16.78 4.19
CA LYS A 110 3.09 -16.54 2.74
C LYS A 110 3.57 -15.15 2.30
N LEU A 111 3.66 -14.18 3.23
CA LEU A 111 3.92 -12.78 2.90
C LEU A 111 5.37 -12.37 3.12
N LYS A 112 6.28 -13.30 3.46
CA LYS A 112 7.69 -12.95 3.65
C LYS A 112 8.30 -12.32 2.40
N VAL A 113 8.14 -12.97 1.24
CA VAL A 113 8.68 -12.47 -0.04
C VAL A 113 7.96 -11.19 -0.47
N VAL A 114 6.63 -11.15 -0.34
CA VAL A 114 5.81 -9.96 -0.61
C VAL A 114 6.34 -8.76 0.17
N ARG A 115 6.42 -8.87 1.50
CA ARG A 115 6.88 -7.80 2.39
C ARG A 115 8.30 -7.33 2.09
N GLN A 116 9.18 -8.21 1.64
CA GLN A 116 10.58 -7.87 1.30
C GLN A 116 10.72 -7.20 -0.07
N ASN A 117 9.76 -7.37 -0.97
CA ASN A 117 9.80 -6.81 -2.33
C ASN A 117 8.78 -5.67 -2.54
N SER A 118 7.90 -5.42 -1.56
CA SER A 118 6.99 -4.28 -1.58
C SER A 118 7.75 -2.96 -1.53
N MET A 119 7.54 -2.13 -2.55
CA MET A 119 8.04 -0.74 -2.58
C MET A 119 7.29 0.18 -1.61
N TYR A 120 6.06 -0.18 -1.26
CA TYR A 120 5.20 0.58 -0.37
C TYR A 120 4.48 -0.36 0.59
N ILE A 121 4.31 0.08 1.84
CA ILE A 121 3.50 -0.61 2.85
C ILE A 121 2.53 0.40 3.45
N VAL A 122 1.26 0.04 3.52
CA VAL A 122 0.23 0.83 4.22
C VAL A 122 -0.20 0.08 5.47
N LEU A 123 -0.02 0.71 6.64
CA LEU A 123 -0.42 0.16 7.92
C LEU A 123 -1.67 0.88 8.43
N LEU A 124 -2.77 0.13 8.54
CA LEU A 124 -3.98 0.59 9.22
C LEU A 124 -3.85 0.41 10.73
N ARG A 125 -4.79 1.01 11.47
CA ARG A 125 -4.91 0.79 12.92
C ARG A 125 -5.25 -0.67 13.22
N ALA A 126 -4.34 -1.38 13.90
CA ALA A 126 -4.51 -2.79 14.25
C ALA A 126 -4.04 -3.07 15.69
N PRO A 127 -4.88 -2.82 16.72
CA PRO A 127 -4.49 -2.95 18.13
C PRO A 127 -4.03 -4.36 18.52
N ASN A 128 -4.58 -5.39 17.89
CA ASN A 128 -4.22 -6.80 18.09
C ASN A 128 -2.87 -7.18 17.45
N SER A 129 -2.31 -6.34 16.60
CA SER A 129 -1.09 -6.60 15.82
C SER A 129 0.09 -5.74 16.27
N ALA A 130 0.06 -5.20 17.50
CA ALA A 130 1.10 -4.30 18.01
C ALA A 130 2.53 -4.90 17.93
N LEU A 131 2.68 -6.20 18.21
CA LEU A 131 3.98 -6.89 18.09
C LEU A 131 4.45 -6.97 16.63
N ALA A 132 3.54 -7.26 15.70
CA ALA A 132 3.84 -7.27 14.27
C ALA A 132 4.33 -5.88 13.81
N ILE A 133 3.60 -4.82 14.16
CA ILE A 133 3.99 -3.44 13.84
C ILE A 133 5.37 -3.11 14.42
N ARG A 134 5.62 -3.46 15.68
CA ARG A 134 6.94 -3.28 16.32
C ARG A 134 8.04 -4.05 15.59
N ASN A 135 7.79 -5.29 15.20
CA ASN A 135 8.76 -6.12 14.50
C ASN A 135 9.09 -5.55 13.11
N LEU A 136 8.09 -5.01 12.40
CA LEU A 136 8.33 -4.28 11.15
C LEU A 136 9.19 -3.04 11.42
N GLY A 137 8.88 -2.27 12.46
CA GLY A 137 9.68 -1.12 12.90
C GLY A 137 11.13 -1.49 13.19
N VAL A 138 11.39 -2.61 13.86
CA VAL A 138 12.77 -3.10 14.10
C VAL A 138 13.49 -3.42 12.79
N GLN A 139 12.79 -4.00 11.81
CA GLN A 139 13.38 -4.35 10.51
C GLN A 139 13.70 -3.12 9.67
N LEU A 140 12.80 -2.12 9.65
CA LEU A 140 12.95 -0.93 8.80
C LEU A 140 13.72 0.21 9.48
N PHE A 141 13.64 0.32 10.81
CA PHE A 141 14.20 1.40 11.61
C PHE A 141 14.97 0.86 12.84
N PRO A 142 16.02 0.03 12.67
CA PRO A 142 16.68 -0.68 13.77
C PRO A 142 17.27 0.23 14.86
N ARG A 143 17.63 1.48 14.51
CA ARG A 143 18.16 2.49 15.45
C ARG A 143 17.14 3.58 15.79
N GLN A 144 15.94 3.52 15.24
CA GLN A 144 14.92 4.57 15.29
C GLN A 144 13.53 3.97 15.54
N LEU A 145 13.45 2.87 16.30
CA LEU A 145 12.19 2.18 16.57
C LEU A 145 11.18 3.11 17.26
N ASP A 146 11.63 3.90 18.23
CA ASP A 146 10.75 4.82 18.96
C ASP A 146 10.12 5.86 18.03
N PHE A 147 10.91 6.38 17.07
CA PHE A 147 10.42 7.28 16.02
C PHE A 147 9.35 6.61 15.16
N PHE A 148 9.61 5.39 14.68
CA PHE A 148 8.63 4.64 13.88
C PHE A 148 7.33 4.37 14.64
N MET A 149 7.43 3.93 15.90
CA MET A 149 6.27 3.60 16.71
C MET A 149 5.44 4.84 17.06
N ASP A 150 6.08 5.98 17.25
CA ASP A 150 5.37 7.24 17.50
C ASP A 150 4.70 7.76 16.22
N ALA A 151 5.38 7.73 15.07
CA ALA A 151 4.79 8.05 13.77
C ALA A 151 3.56 7.17 13.46
N TYR A 152 3.65 5.86 13.71
CA TYR A 152 2.49 4.96 13.57
C TYR A 152 1.33 5.36 14.49
N ARG A 153 1.61 5.68 15.76
CA ARG A 153 0.58 6.08 16.72
C ARG A 153 -0.11 7.37 16.31
N GLN A 154 0.65 8.36 15.85
CA GLN A 154 0.13 9.64 15.37
C GLN A 154 -0.70 9.44 14.09
N ALA A 155 -0.16 8.73 13.08
CA ALA A 155 -0.81 8.48 11.80
C ALA A 155 -2.10 7.64 11.91
N THR A 156 -2.21 6.78 12.93
CA THR A 156 -3.37 5.89 13.15
C THR A 156 -4.29 6.32 14.30
N ARG A 157 -4.18 7.59 14.72
CA ARG A 157 -4.96 8.14 15.84
C ARG A 157 -6.46 8.16 15.56
N GLU A 158 -6.83 8.57 14.35
CA GLU A 158 -8.23 8.68 13.91
C GLU A 158 -8.74 7.35 13.33
N LYS A 159 -10.05 7.26 13.11
CA LYS A 159 -10.65 6.09 12.44
C LYS A 159 -10.30 6.13 10.95
N TYR A 160 -10.06 4.95 10.37
CA TYR A 160 -9.74 4.76 8.95
C TYR A 160 -8.44 5.44 8.46
N SER A 161 -7.64 6.01 9.36
CA SER A 161 -6.34 6.57 9.03
C SER A 161 -5.25 5.49 8.98
N TYR A 162 -4.11 5.84 8.38
CA TYR A 162 -3.06 4.89 8.05
C TYR A 162 -1.67 5.52 8.11
N LEU A 163 -0.65 4.71 8.36
CA LEU A 163 0.74 5.07 8.10
C LEU A 163 1.16 4.53 6.73
N PHE A 164 1.54 5.41 5.81
CA PHE A 164 2.18 5.07 4.55
C PHE A 164 3.70 5.01 4.74
N ILE A 165 4.30 3.92 4.28
CA ILE A 165 5.74 3.65 4.36
C ILE A 165 6.29 3.53 2.94
N ASP A 166 7.21 4.42 2.58
CA ASP A 166 7.89 4.46 1.29
C ASP A 166 9.26 3.76 1.36
N LEU A 167 9.36 2.62 0.68
CA LEU A 167 10.57 1.79 0.60
C LEU A 167 11.20 1.81 -0.80
N HIS A 168 10.70 2.65 -1.71
CA HIS A 168 11.23 2.71 -3.07
C HIS A 168 12.69 3.23 -3.05
N PRO A 169 13.62 2.57 -3.76
CA PRO A 169 15.07 2.87 -3.65
C PRO A 169 15.45 4.28 -4.12
N THR A 170 14.63 4.91 -4.95
CA THR A 170 14.85 6.27 -5.47
C THR A 170 14.09 7.35 -4.69
N SER A 171 13.30 6.99 -3.68
CA SER A 171 12.52 7.95 -2.91
C SER A 171 13.40 8.76 -1.95
N GLU A 172 13.05 10.03 -1.77
CA GLU A 172 13.73 10.89 -0.81
C GLU A 172 13.54 10.34 0.61
N PRO A 173 14.62 10.17 1.42
CA PRO A 173 14.52 9.60 2.76
C PRO A 173 13.57 10.32 3.72
N THR A 174 13.35 11.63 3.51
CA THR A 174 12.43 12.45 4.30
C THR A 174 10.96 12.09 4.05
N LEU A 175 10.63 11.54 2.88
CA LEU A 175 9.27 11.15 2.49
C LEU A 175 8.92 9.71 2.91
N ARG A 176 9.76 9.09 3.76
CA ARG A 176 9.65 7.66 4.10
C ARG A 176 8.40 7.32 4.90
N LEU A 177 7.96 8.18 5.82
CA LEU A 177 6.79 7.97 6.65
C LEU A 177 5.80 9.11 6.44
N ARG A 178 4.60 8.80 5.94
CA ARG A 178 3.58 9.78 5.59
C ARG A 178 2.17 9.31 5.97
N THR A 179 1.23 10.23 6.01
CA THR A 179 -0.21 9.93 6.05
C THR A 179 -0.99 10.97 5.24
N ASN A 180 -2.28 10.71 4.99
CA ASN A 180 -3.17 11.55 4.17
C ASN A 180 -2.60 11.84 2.78
N ILE A 181 -2.23 10.78 2.07
CA ILE A 181 -1.61 10.90 0.73
C ILE A 181 -2.65 10.93 -0.40
N PHE A 182 -3.91 10.63 -0.11
CA PHE A 182 -4.97 10.63 -1.11
C PHE A 182 -5.80 11.91 -1.04
N LYS A 183 -6.18 12.45 -2.21
CA LYS A 183 -6.95 13.70 -2.33
C LYS A 183 -8.35 13.65 -1.68
N GLY A 184 -8.83 12.46 -1.30
CA GLY A 184 -10.13 12.24 -0.67
C GLY A 184 -10.10 12.12 0.85
N ASP A 185 -8.94 12.22 1.48
CA ASP A 185 -8.79 12.14 2.94
C ASP A 185 -9.26 13.48 3.57
N ASP A 186 -10.57 13.64 3.77
CA ASP A 186 -11.27 14.71 4.54
C ASP A 186 -10.52 16.05 4.72
N ASN A 187 -10.09 16.71 3.62
CA ASN A 187 -9.34 17.98 3.64
C ASN A 187 -8.15 18.02 4.63
N ALA A 188 -7.66 16.88 5.11
CA ALA A 188 -6.58 16.82 6.06
C ALA A 188 -5.27 17.01 5.31
N PRO A 189 -4.37 17.90 5.78
CA PRO A 189 -3.10 18.10 5.10
C PRO A 189 -2.29 16.82 5.13
N GLN A 190 -1.46 16.61 4.10
CA GLN A 190 -0.48 15.56 4.10
C GLN A 190 0.51 15.80 5.25
N VAL A 191 0.79 14.75 6.00
CA VAL A 191 1.73 14.81 7.12
C VAL A 191 2.95 13.98 6.80
N ILE A 192 4.12 14.55 7.05
CA ILE A 192 5.43 13.89 6.91
C ILE A 192 6.07 13.79 8.28
N PHE A 193 6.46 12.57 8.67
CA PHE A 193 7.11 12.31 9.95
C PHE A 193 8.63 12.34 9.79
N LEU A 194 9.31 13.19 10.58
CA LEU A 194 10.76 13.36 10.53
C LEU A 194 11.41 12.97 11.87
N PRO A 195 12.58 12.32 11.86
CA PRO A 195 13.30 12.03 13.10
C PRO A 195 13.86 13.32 13.73
N ASN A 196 13.89 13.39 15.06
CA ASN A 196 14.38 14.56 15.80
C ASN A 196 15.90 14.81 15.68
N ALA A 197 16.63 13.87 15.11
CA ALA A 197 18.06 14.00 14.81
C ALA A 197 18.26 13.70 13.33
N GLY A 198 18.95 14.61 12.62
CA GLY A 198 19.29 14.45 11.21
C GLY A 198 19.99 13.13 10.92
N PHE A 199 19.79 12.62 9.70
CA PHE A 199 20.25 11.33 9.19
C PHE A 199 21.70 10.97 9.50
#